data_AF-A0AAV8WIM5-F1
#
_entry.id   AF-A0AAV8WIM5-F1
#
_cell.length_a   1.000
_cell.length_b   1.000
_cell.length_c   1.000
_cell.angle_alpha   90.00
_cell.angle_beta   90.00
_cell.angle_gamma   90.00
#
_symmetry.space_group_name_H-M   'P 1'
#
loop_
_entity.id
_entity.type
_entity.pdbx_description
1 polymer ?
#
loop_
_entity_poly.entity_id
_entity_poly.type
_entity_poly.pdbx_seq_one_letter_code
_entity_poly.pdbx_strand_id
1 'polypeptide(L)'
;MYYTIRSLIPEMYEDKHPCLPHMQETFDMFYITPLPKPTKDLYRVIVMKIMAEPDDFDVDNFLGHLMNIIEVKIQEDVALGDVYLIDYVNFKMGHVVKMTPMHIRRAATAMEEILPKDYGGDEKSLQEINELWKQKMGEYKDRFDKLDVMRVKEELRPAPLKNNDILGYHGNFKKLDVD
;
A
#
# COMPACT_ATOMS: atom_id res chain seq x y z
N MET A 1 6.79 -8.56 -20.62
CA MET A 1 5.87 -7.39 -20.69
C MET A 1 6.52 -6.00 -20.57
N TYR A 2 7.73 -5.86 -20.01
CA TYR A 2 8.35 -4.54 -19.67
C TYR A 2 8.41 -3.47 -20.80
N TYR A 3 8.77 -3.83 -22.03
CA TYR A 3 8.80 -2.84 -23.13
C TYR A 3 7.40 -2.57 -23.70
N THR A 4 6.58 -3.60 -23.80
CA THR A 4 5.22 -3.53 -24.36
C THR A 4 4.32 -2.61 -23.56
N ILE A 5 4.39 -2.66 -22.22
CA ILE A 5 3.53 -1.85 -21.36
C ILE A 5 3.76 -0.34 -21.56
N ARG A 6 5.00 0.06 -21.90
CA ARG A 6 5.34 1.47 -22.19
C ARG A 6 4.65 2.00 -23.45
N SER A 7 4.41 1.12 -24.44
CA SER A 7 3.66 1.47 -25.64
C SER A 7 2.15 1.36 -25.47
N LEU A 8 1.68 0.46 -24.60
CA LEU A 8 0.24 0.29 -24.34
C LEU A 8 -0.33 1.39 -23.43
N ILE A 9 0.50 1.98 -22.56
CA ILE A 9 0.10 2.98 -21.58
C ILE A 9 1.05 4.18 -21.60
N PRO A 10 1.15 4.91 -22.74
CA PRO A 10 2.09 6.02 -22.87
C PRO A 10 1.89 7.10 -21.81
N GLU A 11 0.68 7.30 -21.29
CA GLU A 11 0.38 8.33 -20.30
C GLU A 11 1.10 8.13 -18.96
N MET A 12 1.56 6.90 -18.67
CA MET A 12 2.37 6.60 -17.49
C MET A 12 3.88 6.77 -17.70
N TYR A 13 4.35 6.92 -18.94
CA TYR A 13 5.79 6.88 -19.25
C TYR A 13 6.28 8.04 -20.13
N GLU A 14 5.45 8.54 -21.05
CA GLU A 14 5.74 9.70 -21.88
C GLU A 14 5.60 10.99 -21.07
N ASP A 15 6.53 11.93 -21.28
CA ASP A 15 6.59 13.19 -20.54
C ASP A 15 6.69 13.02 -19.01
N LYS A 16 7.21 11.88 -18.53
CA LYS A 16 7.39 11.56 -17.11
C LYS A 16 8.84 11.56 -16.64
N HIS A 17 9.78 12.14 -17.39
CA HIS A 17 11.18 12.18 -16.95
C HIS A 17 11.29 12.93 -15.61
N PRO A 18 11.93 12.36 -14.55
CA PRO A 18 11.99 12.96 -13.21
C PRO A 18 12.61 14.36 -13.10
N CYS A 19 13.22 14.86 -14.17
CA CYS A 19 13.92 16.15 -14.20
C CYS A 19 13.10 17.22 -14.94
N LEU A 20 11.90 16.87 -15.43
CA LEU A 20 10.98 17.84 -16.01
C LEU A 20 10.34 18.66 -14.87
N PRO A 21 10.06 19.96 -15.09
CA PRO A 21 9.54 20.83 -14.03
C PRO A 21 8.29 20.29 -13.32
N HIS A 22 7.28 19.84 -14.06
CA HIS A 22 6.04 19.29 -13.47
C HIS A 22 6.27 17.98 -12.71
N MET A 23 7.25 17.18 -13.13
CA MET A 23 7.61 15.96 -12.42
C MET A 23 8.36 16.27 -11.14
N GLN A 24 9.20 17.32 -11.11
CA GLN A 24 9.85 17.78 -9.88
C GLN A 24 8.82 18.27 -8.86
N GLU A 25 7.79 19.01 -9.29
CA GLU A 25 6.66 19.39 -8.44
C GLU A 25 5.92 18.16 -7.87
N THR A 26 5.82 17.07 -8.65
CA THR A 26 5.17 15.83 -8.23
C THR A 26 5.88 15.17 -7.03
N PHE A 27 7.21 15.32 -6.88
CA PHE A 27 7.94 14.82 -5.70
C PHE A 27 7.51 15.52 -4.41
N ASP A 28 7.16 16.81 -4.48
CA ASP A 28 6.70 17.58 -3.32
C ASP A 28 5.22 17.33 -3.02
N MET A 29 4.46 16.89 -4.02
CA MET A 29 3.05 16.51 -3.90
C MET A 29 2.84 15.08 -3.35
N PHE A 30 3.75 14.15 -3.65
CA PHE A 30 3.66 12.75 -3.25
C PHE A 30 4.99 12.26 -2.73
N TYR A 31 5.03 11.92 -1.45
CA TYR A 31 6.18 11.25 -0.88
C TYR A 31 6.03 9.76 -1.12
N ILE A 32 6.77 9.23 -2.09
CA ILE A 32 6.94 7.79 -2.34
C ILE A 32 8.39 7.46 -2.02
N THR A 33 8.66 7.11 -0.77
CA THR A 33 10.04 7.07 -0.25
C THR A 33 10.43 5.65 0.14
N PRO A 34 11.25 4.97 -0.66
CA PRO A 34 11.92 3.74 -0.24
C PRO A 34 12.92 4.06 0.87
N LEU A 35 12.75 3.46 2.03
CA LEU A 35 13.67 3.68 3.15
C LEU A 35 15.04 3.05 2.84
N PRO A 36 16.15 3.65 3.30
CA PRO A 36 17.50 3.27 2.85
C PRO A 36 17.96 1.88 3.34
N LYS A 37 17.36 1.36 4.42
CA LYS A 37 17.71 0.06 4.99
C LYS A 37 16.57 -0.92 4.78
N PRO A 38 16.84 -2.14 4.26
CA PRO A 38 15.83 -3.18 4.23
C PRO A 38 15.55 -3.72 5.64
N THR A 39 14.47 -4.48 5.78
CA THR A 39 14.20 -5.28 6.97
C THR A 39 15.22 -6.42 7.09
N LYS A 40 15.22 -7.12 8.24
CA LYS A 40 16.06 -8.31 8.45
C LYS A 40 15.79 -9.42 7.44
N ASP A 41 14.57 -9.47 6.91
CA ASP A 41 14.12 -10.46 5.92
C ASP A 41 14.24 -9.94 4.48
N LEU A 42 15.05 -8.89 4.27
CA LEU A 42 15.34 -8.29 2.96
C LEU A 42 14.12 -7.67 2.24
N TYR A 43 13.14 -7.15 2.97
CA TYR A 43 12.08 -6.35 2.37
C TYR A 43 12.41 -4.86 2.41
N ARG A 44 12.12 -4.12 1.35
CA ARG A 44 12.21 -2.66 1.31
C ARG A 44 10.93 -2.06 1.86
N VAL A 45 11.03 -1.24 2.89
CA VAL A 45 9.89 -0.45 3.38
C VAL A 45 9.75 0.79 2.49
N ILE A 46 8.56 1.00 1.93
CA ILE A 46 8.20 2.21 1.17
C ILE A 46 7.14 2.95 1.96
N VAL A 47 7.43 4.21 2.32
CA VAL A 47 6.43 5.09 2.92
C VAL A 47 5.78 5.91 1.81
N MET A 48 4.45 5.89 1.79
CA MET A 48 3.63 6.67 0.86
C MET A 48 2.80 7.68 1.61
N LYS A 49 2.91 8.95 1.24
CA LYS A 49 2.11 10.04 1.81
C LYS A 49 1.72 11.03 0.73
N ILE A 50 0.43 11.35 0.67
CA ILE A 50 -0.09 12.42 -0.17
C ILE A 50 0.08 13.77 0.55
N MET A 51 0.62 14.75 -0.14
CA MET A 51 0.80 16.12 0.34
C MET A 51 -0.04 17.11 -0.47
N ALA A 52 -0.38 16.76 -1.72
CA ALA A 52 -1.27 17.55 -2.57
C ALA A 52 -2.69 17.67 -2.01
N GLU A 53 -3.31 18.80 -2.33
CA GLU A 53 -4.76 18.96 -2.23
C GLU A 53 -5.46 18.33 -3.45
N PRO A 54 -6.75 17.96 -3.36
CA PRO A 54 -7.45 17.29 -4.44
C PRO A 54 -7.44 18.01 -5.79
N ASP A 55 -7.44 19.35 -5.77
CA ASP A 55 -7.49 20.14 -7.00
C ASP A 55 -6.18 20.06 -7.77
N ASP A 56 -5.06 19.90 -7.06
CA ASP A 56 -3.70 19.79 -7.60
C ASP A 56 -3.31 18.34 -7.94
N PHE A 57 -4.17 17.36 -7.61
CA PHE A 57 -3.87 15.94 -7.84
C PHE A 57 -4.02 15.55 -9.32
N ASP A 58 -2.88 15.44 -9.99
CA ASP A 58 -2.74 14.77 -11.29
C ASP A 58 -2.39 13.29 -11.09
N VAL A 59 -3.32 12.41 -11.46
CA VAL A 59 -3.19 10.96 -11.27
C VAL A 59 -2.16 10.35 -12.22
N ASP A 60 -2.03 10.86 -13.45
CA ASP A 60 -1.09 10.33 -14.44
C ASP A 60 0.37 10.70 -14.08
N ASN A 61 0.61 11.92 -13.57
CA ASN A 61 1.91 12.31 -13.01
C ASN A 61 2.26 11.49 -11.78
N PHE A 62 1.30 11.24 -10.88
CA PHE A 62 1.51 10.36 -9.72
C PHE A 62 1.90 8.94 -10.14
N LEU A 63 1.16 8.34 -11.08
CA LEU A 63 1.46 7.01 -11.60
C LEU A 63 2.83 6.96 -12.29
N GLY A 64 3.17 7.97 -13.08
CA GLY A 64 4.49 8.10 -13.69
C GLY A 64 5.61 8.24 -12.66
N HIS A 65 5.40 9.04 -11.61
CA HIS A 65 6.34 9.19 -10.51
C HIS A 65 6.56 7.87 -9.74
N LEU A 66 5.49 7.13 -9.46
CA LEU A 66 5.58 5.79 -8.89
C LEU A 66 6.42 4.84 -9.77
N MET A 67 6.19 4.85 -11.09
CA MET A 67 6.96 4.03 -12.03
C MET A 67 8.44 4.43 -12.09
N ASN A 68 8.77 5.72 -11.98
CA ASN A 68 10.15 6.18 -11.89
C ASN A 68 10.86 5.66 -10.63
N ILE A 69 10.18 5.67 -9.48
CA ILE A 69 10.72 5.10 -8.23
C ILE A 69 10.97 3.59 -8.39
N ILE A 70 10.02 2.87 -8.99
CA ILE A 70 10.16 1.43 -9.27
C ILE A 70 11.34 1.17 -10.20
N GLU A 71 11.55 1.98 -11.24
CA GLU A 71 12.67 1.84 -12.18
C GLU A 71 14.03 1.92 -11.47
N VAL A 72 14.23 2.95 -10.64
CA VAL A 72 15.47 3.09 -9.85
C VAL A 72 15.68 1.87 -8.95
N LYS A 73 14.61 1.38 -8.33
CA LYS A 73 14.68 0.20 -7.45
C LYS A 73 15.04 -1.07 -8.21
N ILE A 74 14.49 -1.29 -9.41
CA ILE A 74 14.85 -2.46 -10.22
C ILE A 74 16.35 -2.47 -10.55
N GLN A 75 16.95 -1.30 -10.72
CA GLN A 75 18.38 -1.17 -11.04
C GLN A 75 19.30 -1.30 -9.81
N GLU A 76 18.88 -0.75 -8.66
CA GLU A 76 19.78 -0.58 -7.51
C GLU A 76 19.41 -1.41 -6.28
N ASP A 77 18.15 -1.85 -6.13
CA ASP A 77 17.66 -2.48 -4.92
C ASP A 77 17.90 -4.00 -4.95
N VAL A 78 18.41 -4.53 -3.83
CA VAL A 78 18.67 -5.97 -3.62
C VAL A 78 17.59 -6.63 -2.75
N ALA A 79 16.52 -5.91 -2.42
CA ALA A 79 15.41 -6.40 -1.64
C ALA A 79 14.64 -7.52 -2.37
N LEU A 80 14.13 -8.50 -1.61
CA LEU A 80 13.28 -9.58 -2.10
C LEU A 80 11.85 -9.11 -2.43
N GLY A 81 11.45 -7.96 -1.91
CA GLY A 81 10.14 -7.39 -2.14
C GLY A 81 9.89 -6.15 -1.28
N ASP A 82 8.65 -5.67 -1.32
CA ASP A 82 8.27 -4.39 -0.74
C ASP A 82 7.23 -4.52 0.37
N VAL A 83 7.34 -3.63 1.35
CA VAL A 83 6.32 -3.39 2.38
C VAL A 83 5.88 -1.94 2.28
N TYR A 84 4.59 -1.73 1.99
CA TYR A 84 4.03 -0.39 1.81
C TYR A 84 3.42 0.11 3.13
N LEU A 85 3.86 1.28 3.58
CA LEU A 85 3.27 2.02 4.69
C LEU A 85 2.59 3.27 4.12
N ILE A 86 1.26 3.30 4.14
CA ILE A 86 0.48 4.38 3.54
C ILE A 86 -0.08 5.27 4.66
N ASP A 87 0.36 6.54 4.69
CA ASP A 87 -0.17 7.56 5.59
C ASP A 87 -1.39 8.22 4.95
N TYR A 88 -2.57 7.93 5.50
CA TYR A 88 -3.85 8.45 5.05
C TYR A 88 -4.26 9.78 5.71
N VAL A 89 -3.43 10.40 6.56
CA VAL A 89 -3.80 11.63 7.30
C VAL A 89 -4.26 12.77 6.37
N ASN A 90 -3.62 12.91 5.21
CA ASN A 90 -3.96 13.92 4.21
C ASN A 90 -4.88 13.39 3.08
N PHE A 91 -5.32 12.14 3.17
CA PHE A 91 -6.16 11.54 2.15
C PHE A 91 -7.62 12.03 2.30
N LYS A 92 -8.23 12.47 1.20
CA LYS A 92 -9.56 13.09 1.15
C LYS A 92 -10.39 12.45 0.04
N MET A 93 -11.71 12.50 0.14
CA MET A 93 -12.60 11.99 -0.93
C MET A 93 -12.39 12.69 -2.27
N GLY A 94 -11.91 13.93 -2.26
CA GLY A 94 -11.51 14.64 -3.48
C GLY A 94 -10.43 13.89 -4.29
N HIS A 95 -9.49 13.21 -3.61
CA HIS A 95 -8.48 12.40 -4.29
C HIS A 95 -9.09 11.15 -4.95
N VAL A 96 -10.08 10.54 -4.30
CA VAL A 96 -10.77 9.35 -4.83
C VAL A 96 -11.52 9.68 -6.12
N VAL A 97 -12.24 10.81 -6.15
CA VAL A 97 -13.05 11.18 -7.33
C VAL A 97 -12.22 11.55 -8.56
N LYS A 98 -10.95 11.94 -8.39
CA LYS A 98 -10.00 12.16 -9.50
C LYS A 98 -9.54 10.86 -10.13
N MET A 99 -9.58 9.75 -9.39
CA MET A 99 -9.18 8.43 -9.86
C MET A 99 -10.30 7.78 -10.69
N THR A 100 -10.19 7.94 -12.02
CA THR A 100 -11.14 7.31 -12.96
C THR A 100 -10.92 5.80 -13.14
N PRO A 101 -11.93 5.03 -13.61
CA PRO A 101 -11.75 3.63 -13.98
C PRO A 101 -10.66 3.37 -15.03
N MET A 102 -10.32 4.36 -15.86
CA MET A 102 -9.23 4.23 -16.83
C MET A 102 -7.88 4.09 -16.14
N HIS A 103 -7.62 4.85 -15.07
CA HIS A 103 -6.39 4.71 -14.28
C HIS A 103 -6.29 3.32 -13.63
N ILE A 104 -7.41 2.80 -13.11
CA ILE A 104 -7.47 1.46 -12.53
C ILE A 104 -7.14 0.41 -13.60
N ARG A 105 -7.72 0.54 -14.79
CA ARG A 105 -7.44 -0.35 -15.92
C ARG A 105 -5.97 -0.31 -16.33
N ARG A 106 -5.38 0.88 -16.43
CA ARG A 106 -3.95 1.07 -16.75
C ARG A 106 -3.06 0.37 -15.71
N ALA A 107 -3.30 0.61 -14.42
CA ALA A 107 -2.57 -0.06 -13.34
C ALA A 107 -2.72 -1.58 -13.40
N ALA A 108 -3.92 -2.08 -13.71
CA ALA A 108 -4.17 -3.52 -13.86
C ALA A 108 -3.41 -4.13 -15.05
N THR A 109 -3.39 -3.46 -16.21
CA THR A 109 -2.64 -3.94 -17.38
C THR A 109 -1.13 -4.00 -17.10
N ALA A 110 -0.59 -3.11 -16.26
CA ALA A 110 0.82 -3.20 -15.84
C ALA A 110 1.13 -4.44 -14.97
N MET A 111 0.09 -5.06 -14.40
CA MET A 111 0.18 -6.19 -13.48
C MET A 111 -0.60 -7.42 -14.00
N GLU A 112 -0.89 -7.48 -15.30
CA GLU A 112 -1.76 -8.49 -15.93
C GLU A 112 -1.35 -9.92 -15.57
N GLU A 113 -0.06 -10.23 -15.67
CA GLU A 113 0.49 -11.58 -15.41
C GLU A 113 0.23 -12.09 -13.97
N ILE A 114 0.02 -11.20 -12.99
CA ILE A 114 -0.13 -11.57 -11.57
C ILE A 114 -1.53 -11.29 -11.01
N LEU A 115 -2.41 -10.66 -11.79
CA LEU A 115 -3.77 -10.35 -11.36
C LEU A 115 -4.72 -11.52 -11.64
N PRO A 116 -5.69 -11.79 -10.76
CA PRO A 116 -6.74 -12.76 -11.02
C PRO A 116 -7.50 -12.46 -12.32
N LYS A 117 -7.98 -13.50 -13.01
CA LYS A 117 -8.84 -13.39 -14.20
C LYS A 117 -10.04 -12.46 -14.03
N ASP A 118 -10.63 -12.39 -12.84
CA ASP A 118 -11.76 -11.50 -12.54
C ASP A 118 -11.42 -10.01 -12.66
N TYR A 119 -10.13 -9.67 -12.59
CA TYR A 119 -9.61 -8.32 -12.77
C TYR A 119 -8.86 -8.14 -14.09
N GLY A 120 -9.04 -9.08 -15.03
CA GLY A 120 -8.43 -9.03 -16.35
C GLY A 120 -6.95 -9.40 -16.40
N GLY A 121 -6.47 -10.22 -15.45
CA GLY A 121 -5.14 -10.81 -15.49
C GLY A 121 -5.11 -12.31 -15.81
N ASP A 122 -3.93 -12.91 -15.75
CA ASP A 122 -3.67 -14.31 -16.15
C ASP A 122 -3.76 -15.33 -15.00
N GLU A 123 -3.80 -14.86 -13.75
CA GLU A 123 -3.83 -15.74 -12.57
C GLU A 123 -5.17 -16.45 -12.40
N LYS A 124 -5.20 -17.42 -11.48
CA LYS A 124 -6.43 -18.09 -11.06
C LYS A 124 -7.54 -17.08 -10.71
N SER A 125 -8.79 -17.44 -10.98
CA SER A 125 -9.93 -16.61 -10.56
C SER A 125 -9.98 -16.46 -9.03
N LEU A 126 -10.61 -15.40 -8.54
CA LEU A 126 -10.89 -15.18 -7.13
C LEU A 126 -11.61 -16.36 -6.51
N GLN A 127 -12.52 -16.99 -7.25
CA GLN A 127 -13.20 -18.19 -6.78
C GLN A 127 -12.20 -19.33 -6.56
N GLU A 128 -11.35 -19.64 -7.55
CA GLU A 128 -10.33 -20.68 -7.44
C GLU A 128 -9.32 -20.37 -6.32
N ILE A 129 -8.84 -19.13 -6.23
CA ILE A 129 -7.94 -18.69 -5.17
C ILE A 129 -8.61 -18.84 -3.80
N ASN A 130 -9.89 -18.48 -3.67
CA ASN A 130 -10.64 -18.63 -2.42
C ASN A 130 -10.83 -20.09 -2.03
N GLU A 131 -11.09 -20.99 -2.98
CA GLU A 131 -11.14 -22.43 -2.69
C GLU A 131 -9.79 -22.98 -2.24
N LEU A 132 -8.68 -22.54 -2.86
CA LEU A 132 -7.33 -22.87 -2.39
C LEU A 132 -7.08 -22.38 -0.97
N TRP A 133 -7.52 -21.16 -0.64
CA TRP A 133 -7.44 -20.63 0.72
C TRP A 133 -8.30 -21.41 1.71
N LYS A 134 -9.52 -21.84 1.34
CA LYS A 134 -10.36 -22.71 2.19
C LYS A 134 -9.65 -24.01 2.51
N GLN A 135 -9.06 -24.67 1.51
CA GLN A 135 -8.25 -25.87 1.72
C GLN A 135 -7.06 -25.56 2.65
N LYS A 136 -6.34 -24.45 2.38
CA LYS A 136 -5.20 -24.02 3.19
C LYS A 136 -5.59 -23.78 4.65
N MET A 137 -6.71 -23.12 4.91
CA MET A 137 -7.23 -22.93 6.27
C MET A 137 -7.53 -24.27 6.95
N GLY A 138 -8.07 -25.23 6.20
CA GLY A 138 -8.28 -26.60 6.67
C GLY A 138 -6.98 -27.31 7.11
N GLU A 139 -5.88 -27.14 6.36
CA GLU A 139 -4.56 -27.67 6.72
C GLU A 139 -4.04 -27.12 8.06
N TYR A 140 -4.49 -25.93 8.48
CA TYR A 140 -4.06 -25.25 9.70
C TYR A 140 -5.06 -25.44 10.86
N LYS A 141 -5.99 -26.39 10.78
CA LYS A 141 -6.98 -26.65 11.83
C LYS A 141 -6.36 -26.76 13.22
N ASP A 142 -5.29 -27.53 13.39
CA ASP A 142 -4.61 -27.70 14.69
C ASP A 142 -4.05 -26.37 15.25
N ARG A 143 -3.62 -25.46 14.37
CA ARG A 143 -3.19 -24.12 14.77
C ARG A 143 -4.37 -23.32 15.26
N PHE A 144 -5.51 -23.38 14.58
CA PHE A 144 -6.73 -22.70 15.02
C PHE A 144 -7.28 -23.27 16.32
N ASP A 145 -7.28 -24.60 16.50
CA ASP A 145 -7.67 -25.26 17.76
C ASP A 145 -6.81 -24.76 18.94
N LYS A 146 -5.50 -24.58 18.72
CA LYS A 146 -4.59 -24.00 19.72
C LYS A 146 -4.87 -22.53 19.98
N LEU A 147 -5.09 -21.72 18.93
CA LEU A 147 -5.37 -20.29 19.06
C LEU A 147 -6.69 -20.05 19.82
N ASP A 148 -7.69 -20.91 19.63
CA ASP A 148 -8.99 -20.78 20.27
C ASP A 148 -8.89 -20.79 21.81
N VAL A 149 -7.99 -21.61 22.36
CA VAL A 149 -7.74 -21.72 23.80
C VAL A 149 -6.66 -20.76 24.33
N MET A 150 -5.93 -20.05 23.45
CA MET A 150 -4.89 -19.13 23.88
C MET A 150 -5.51 -17.88 24.52
N ARG A 151 -5.37 -17.78 25.84
CA ARG A 151 -5.69 -16.56 26.60
C ARG A 151 -4.51 -16.21 27.49
N VAL A 152 -4.32 -14.92 27.74
CA VAL A 152 -3.38 -14.47 28.76
C VAL A 152 -3.93 -14.89 30.11
N LYS A 153 -3.11 -15.55 30.92
CA LYS A 153 -3.42 -15.77 32.33
C LYS A 153 -3.18 -14.46 33.06
N GLU A 154 -4.26 -13.70 33.28
CA GLU A 154 -4.23 -12.36 33.89
C GLU A 154 -3.46 -12.33 35.21
N GLU A 155 -3.59 -13.39 36.01
CA GLU A 155 -2.90 -13.60 37.29
C GLU A 155 -1.37 -13.66 37.20
N LEU A 156 -0.83 -14.03 36.04
CA LEU A 156 0.62 -14.12 35.80
C LEU A 156 1.18 -12.88 35.09
N ARG A 157 0.36 -11.85 34.85
CA ARG A 157 0.82 -10.65 34.16
C ARG A 157 1.77 -9.84 35.06
N PRO A 158 3.00 -9.50 34.62
CA PRO A 158 3.97 -8.78 35.45
C PRO A 158 3.55 -7.37 35.89
N ALA A 159 2.70 -6.71 35.10
CA ALA A 159 2.12 -5.42 35.43
C ALA A 159 0.68 -5.35 34.92
N PRO A 160 -0.27 -4.76 35.67
CA PRO A 160 -1.62 -4.56 35.18
C PRO A 160 -1.60 -3.72 33.89
N LEU A 161 -2.49 -4.03 32.96
CA LEU A 161 -2.63 -3.25 31.74
C LEU A 161 -3.02 -1.81 32.10
N LYS A 162 -2.23 -0.83 31.63
CA LYS A 162 -2.58 0.59 31.70
C LYS A 162 -3.35 0.97 30.43
N ASN A 163 -4.51 1.60 30.60
CA ASN A 163 -5.45 1.96 29.54
C ASN A 163 -5.85 0.79 28.65
N ASN A 164 -6.89 0.05 29.03
CA ASN A 164 -7.42 -0.95 28.11
C ASN A 164 -8.94 -0.87 27.94
N ASP A 165 -9.35 -0.05 26.97
CA ASP A 165 -10.57 -0.25 26.18
C ASP A 165 -10.12 -0.62 24.74
N ILE A 166 -9.31 -1.69 24.60
CA ILE A 166 -8.61 -2.08 23.36
C ILE A 166 -7.77 -0.92 22.74
N LEU A 167 -6.63 -0.63 23.39
CA LEU A 167 -5.47 0.16 22.86
C LEU A 167 -5.56 1.71 22.82
N GLY A 168 -6.29 2.37 23.71
CA GLY A 168 -6.41 3.84 23.75
C GLY A 168 -5.16 4.62 24.22
N TYR A 169 -4.71 5.58 23.40
CA TYR A 169 -3.89 6.73 23.81
C TYR A 169 -4.83 7.93 24.03
N HIS A 170 -5.33 8.15 25.25
CA HIS A 170 -6.03 9.39 25.56
C HIS A 170 -4.99 10.49 25.80
N GLY A 171 -4.87 11.42 24.85
CA GLY A 171 -4.27 12.72 25.14
C GLY A 171 -5.04 13.43 26.26
N ASN A 172 -4.34 14.27 27.03
CA ASN A 172 -4.88 15.11 28.09
C ASN A 172 -6.01 16.04 27.58
N PHE A 173 -7.24 15.54 27.46
CA PHE A 173 -8.41 16.41 27.38
C PHE A 173 -8.67 16.96 28.78
N LYS A 174 -8.26 18.21 29.01
CA LYS A 174 -8.76 19.00 30.14
C LYS A 174 -10.27 19.13 29.94
N LYS A 175 -11.06 18.72 30.94
CA LYS A 175 -12.49 18.99 30.98
C LYS A 175 -12.71 20.48 30.70
N LEU A 176 -13.55 20.77 29.71
CA LEU A 176 -14.10 22.10 29.52
C LEU A 176 -15.22 22.23 30.55
N ASP A 177 -15.00 23.00 31.61
CA ASP A 177 -16.11 23.50 32.41
C ASP A 177 -16.86 24.51 31.54
N VAL A 178 -18.14 24.24 31.32
CA VAL A 178 -19.09 25.20 30.75
C VAL A 178 -19.92 25.67 31.92
N ASP A 179 -19.87 26.99 32.17
CA ASP A 179 -20.65 27.68 33.20
C ASP A 179 -22.17 27.36 33.14
#